data_AF-Q9AVS8-F1
#
_entry.id   AF-Q9AVS8-F1
#
_cell.length_a   1.000
_cell.length_b   1.000
_cell.length_c   1.000
_cell.angle_alpha   90.00
_cell.angle_beta   90.00
_cell.angle_gamma   90.00
#
_symmetry.space_group_name_H-M   'P 1'
#
loop_
_entity.id
_entity.type
_entity.pdbx_description
1 polymer ?
#
loop_
_entity_poly.entity_id
_entity_poly.type
_entity_poly.pdbx_seq_one_letter_code
_entity_poly.pdbx_strand_id
1 'polypeptide(L)'
;GRVGTVLHIELRQWADAMVIAPLSANTLAKIAGGLCDNLLTCIIRAWDFNKPLFVAPAMNTFMWNNPFTQRHLDSISEMGVSLIPPITKTLACGDYGNGAMSEPSSIDTTLRFSLDPSIK
;
A
#
# COMPACT_ATOMS: atom_id res chain seq x y z
N GLY A 1 19.33 10.41 -29.81
CA GLY A 1 17.92 10.76 -29.58
C GLY A 1 17.66 10.71 -28.09
N ARG A 2 16.96 11.70 -27.52
CA ARG A 2 16.54 11.61 -26.12
C ARG A 2 15.54 10.46 -26.03
N VAL A 3 15.95 9.36 -25.41
CA VAL A 3 15.04 8.29 -25.00
C VAL A 3 14.01 8.98 -24.10
N GLY A 4 12.74 8.99 -24.51
CA GLY A 4 11.67 9.55 -23.70
C GLY A 4 11.73 8.92 -22.31
N THR A 5 11.57 9.74 -21.27
CA THR A 5 11.74 9.26 -19.92
C THR A 5 10.64 8.25 -19.57
N VAL A 6 11.03 7.22 -18.82
CA VAL A 6 10.12 6.14 -18.44
C VAL A 6 9.43 6.54 -17.14
N LEU A 7 8.18 7.01 -17.24
CA LEU A 7 7.46 7.67 -16.14
C LEU A 7 7.50 6.92 -14.80
N HIS A 8 7.32 5.59 -14.78
CA HIS A 8 7.33 4.84 -13.52
C HIS A 8 8.71 4.82 -12.83
N ILE A 9 9.79 4.92 -13.61
CA ILE A 9 11.16 5.05 -13.09
C ILE A 9 11.39 6.45 -12.53
N GLU A 10 10.92 7.49 -13.22
CA GLU A 10 11.01 8.88 -12.72
C GLU A 10 10.28 9.04 -11.39
N LEU A 11 9.04 8.56 -11.30
CA LEU A 11 8.25 8.65 -10.06
C LEU A 11 8.91 7.88 -8.91
N ARG A 12 9.47 6.70 -9.18
CA ARG A 12 10.24 5.91 -8.19
C ARG A 12 11.49 6.65 -7.71
N GLN A 13 12.20 7.33 -8.62
CA GLN A 13 13.40 8.10 -8.27
C GLN A 13 13.04 9.35 -7.46
N TRP A 14 12.01 10.08 -7.88
CA TRP A 14 11.53 11.31 -7.26
C TRP A 14 11.01 11.14 -5.84
N ALA A 15 10.24 10.08 -5.58
CA ALA A 15 9.56 9.91 -4.29
C ALA A 15 10.53 9.47 -3.17
N ASP A 16 10.48 10.14 -2.02
CA ASP A 16 11.21 9.74 -0.80
C ASP A 16 10.49 8.61 -0.04
N ALA A 17 9.17 8.54 -0.18
CA ALA A 17 8.32 7.51 0.39
C ALA A 17 7.10 7.26 -0.53
N MET A 18 6.44 6.12 -0.35
CA MET A 18 5.21 5.77 -1.06
C MET A 18 4.09 5.40 -0.10
N VAL A 19 2.85 5.77 -0.45
CA VAL A 19 1.64 5.42 0.31
C VAL A 19 0.57 4.94 -0.66
N ILE A 20 -0.04 3.79 -0.38
CA ILE A 20 -1.17 3.26 -1.14
C ILE A 20 -2.42 3.24 -0.24
N ALA A 21 -3.31 4.21 -0.45
CA ALA A 21 -4.52 4.39 0.34
C ALA A 21 -5.69 4.84 -0.55
N PRO A 22 -6.67 3.98 -0.87
CA PRO A 22 -6.80 2.59 -0.43
C PRO A 22 -5.92 1.61 -1.23
N LEU A 23 -5.41 0.57 -0.55
CA LEU A 23 -4.90 -0.63 -1.19
C LEU A 23 -6.03 -1.66 -1.38
N SER A 24 -6.44 -1.89 -2.63
CA SER A 24 -7.42 -2.94 -2.94
C SER A 24 -6.83 -4.35 -2.82
N ALA A 25 -7.66 -5.37 -2.60
CA ALA A 25 -7.22 -6.76 -2.59
C ALA A 25 -6.57 -7.20 -3.93
N ASN A 26 -7.05 -6.66 -5.05
CA ASN A 26 -6.49 -6.95 -6.38
C ASN A 26 -5.07 -6.38 -6.50
N THR A 27 -4.88 -5.11 -6.13
CA THR A 27 -3.55 -4.50 -6.14
C THR A 27 -2.61 -5.21 -5.16
N LEU A 28 -3.09 -5.59 -3.97
CA LEU A 28 -2.34 -6.39 -3.01
C LEU A 28 -1.85 -7.71 -3.62
N ALA A 29 -2.74 -8.46 -4.29
CA ALA A 29 -2.39 -9.69 -4.97
C ALA A 29 -1.36 -9.47 -6.09
N LYS A 30 -1.49 -8.39 -6.87
CA LYS A 30 -0.54 -8.03 -7.93
C LYS A 30 0.84 -7.70 -7.36
N ILE A 31 0.92 -6.95 -6.26
CA ILE A 31 2.19 -6.61 -5.60
C ILE A 31 2.84 -7.88 -5.06
N ALA A 32 2.09 -8.70 -4.31
CA ALA A 32 2.61 -9.95 -3.75
C ALA A 32 3.07 -10.94 -4.85
N GLY A 33 2.38 -10.96 -5.99
CA GLY A 33 2.76 -11.77 -7.16
C GLY A 33 3.84 -11.14 -8.06
N GLY A 34 4.31 -9.93 -7.76
CA GLY A 34 5.35 -9.24 -8.55
C GLY A 34 4.91 -8.81 -9.96
N LEU A 35 3.62 -8.58 -10.17
CA LEU A 35 3.07 -8.11 -11.45
C LEU A 35 3.34 -6.61 -11.68
N CYS A 36 3.45 -6.20 -12.94
CA CYS A 36 3.74 -4.83 -13.38
C CYS A 36 2.93 -4.45 -14.64
N ASP A 37 1.61 -4.45 -14.52
CA ASP A 37 0.69 -4.30 -15.66
C ASP A 37 0.02 -2.93 -15.77
N ASN A 38 0.27 -2.05 -14.80
CA ASN A 38 -0.19 -0.66 -14.79
C ASN A 38 0.84 0.23 -14.07
N LEU A 39 0.68 1.56 -14.19
CA LEU A 39 1.62 2.53 -13.65
C LEU A 39 1.99 2.28 -12.17
N LEU A 40 1.00 2.10 -11.29
CA LEU A 40 1.23 1.87 -9.86
C LEU A 40 2.08 0.60 -9.63
N THR A 41 1.66 -0.52 -10.22
CA THR A 41 2.37 -1.79 -10.06
C THR A 41 3.77 -1.77 -10.69
N CYS A 42 3.99 -1.01 -11.77
CA CYS A 42 5.31 -0.80 -12.34
C CYS A 42 6.23 0.00 -11.40
N ILE A 43 5.72 1.05 -10.75
CA ILE A 43 6.50 1.82 -9.76
C ILE A 43 6.90 0.92 -8.60
N ILE A 44 5.96 0.14 -8.05
CA ILE A 44 6.21 -0.75 -6.92
C ILE A 44 7.18 -1.87 -7.29
N ARG A 45 7.06 -2.45 -8.48
CA ARG A 45 7.97 -3.50 -8.95
C ARG A 45 9.42 -3.03 -9.05
N ALA A 46 9.61 -1.74 -9.32
CA ALA A 46 10.92 -1.07 -9.38
C ALA A 46 11.31 -0.37 -8.06
N TRP A 47 10.50 -0.48 -7.00
CA TRP A 47 10.67 0.30 -5.78
C TRP A 47 11.97 -0.05 -5.05
N ASP A 48 12.55 0.95 -4.40
CA ASP A 48 13.66 0.76 -3.47
C ASP A 48 13.08 0.49 -2.08
N PHE A 49 13.16 -0.73 -1.57
CA PHE A 49 12.62 -1.05 -0.25
C PHE A 49 13.46 -0.50 0.92
N ASN A 50 14.57 0.20 0.66
CA ASN A 50 15.19 1.07 1.66
C ASN A 50 14.38 2.36 1.88
N LYS A 51 13.52 2.74 0.93
CA LYS A 51 12.59 3.87 1.07
C LYS A 51 11.27 3.38 1.69
N PRO A 52 10.68 4.14 2.63
CA PRO A 52 9.43 3.75 3.28
C PRO A 52 8.28 3.56 2.29
N LEU A 53 7.58 2.43 2.42
CA LEU A 53 6.35 2.14 1.68
C LEU A 53 5.26 1.77 2.69
N PHE A 54 4.16 2.51 2.66
CA PHE A 54 2.99 2.28 3.52
C PHE A 54 1.78 1.86 2.71
N VAL A 55 0.96 0.99 3.27
CA VAL A 55 -0.30 0.58 2.65
C VAL A 55 -1.45 0.66 3.65
N ALA A 56 -2.59 1.19 3.21
CA ALA A 56 -3.83 1.24 3.96
C ALA A 56 -4.90 0.43 3.20
N PRO A 57 -5.08 -0.86 3.51
CA PRO A 57 -6.01 -1.71 2.80
C PRO A 57 -7.46 -1.25 2.96
N ALA A 58 -8.24 -1.41 1.89
CA ALA A 58 -9.69 -1.23 1.94
C ALA A 58 -10.38 -2.30 1.09
N MET A 59 -11.18 -3.14 1.74
CA MET A 59 -11.90 -4.23 1.09
C MET A 59 -13.05 -4.72 1.98
N ASN A 60 -14.02 -5.42 1.39
CA ASN A 60 -15.11 -6.03 2.16
C ASN A 60 -14.57 -7.01 3.23
N THR A 61 -15.28 -7.20 4.34
CA THR A 61 -14.87 -8.08 5.44
C THR A 61 -14.58 -9.52 5.02
N PHE A 62 -15.33 -10.09 4.09
CA PHE A 62 -15.04 -11.44 3.57
C PHE A 62 -13.76 -11.48 2.75
N MET A 63 -13.44 -10.40 2.04
CA MET A 63 -12.15 -10.28 1.34
C MET A 63 -11.01 -10.11 2.34
N TRP A 64 -11.20 -9.31 3.40
CA TRP A 64 -10.21 -9.15 4.46
C TRP A 64 -9.91 -10.48 5.17
N ASN A 65 -10.94 -11.24 5.51
CA ASN A 65 -10.83 -12.54 6.19
C ASN A 65 -10.39 -13.67 5.24
N ASN A 66 -10.24 -13.40 3.94
CA ASN A 66 -9.79 -14.41 3.00
C ASN A 66 -8.32 -14.79 3.28
N PRO A 67 -7.96 -16.09 3.32
CA PRO A 67 -6.58 -16.52 3.55
C PRO A 67 -5.54 -15.93 2.58
N PHE A 68 -5.93 -15.59 1.34
CA PHE A 68 -5.04 -14.91 0.40
C PHE A 68 -4.68 -13.51 0.85
N THR A 69 -5.59 -12.77 1.50
CA THR A 69 -5.28 -11.43 2.01
C THR A 69 -4.17 -11.50 3.05
N GLN A 70 -4.28 -12.42 4.02
CA GLN A 70 -3.22 -12.61 5.01
C GLN A 70 -1.90 -13.02 4.34
N ARG A 71 -1.92 -14.02 3.45
CA ARG A 71 -0.69 -14.48 2.75
C ARG A 71 -0.02 -13.35 1.96
N HIS A 72 -0.80 -12.55 1.25
CA HIS A 72 -0.24 -11.42 0.48
C HIS A 72 0.29 -10.32 1.40
N LEU A 73 -0.39 -10.03 2.52
CA LEU A 73 0.09 -9.09 3.53
C LEU A 73 1.41 -9.55 4.14
N ASP A 74 1.54 -10.84 4.46
CA ASP A 74 2.78 -11.44 4.96
C ASP A 74 3.91 -11.27 3.94
N SER A 75 3.66 -11.61 2.67
CA SER A 75 4.66 -11.47 1.60
C SER A 75 5.15 -10.04 1.41
N ILE A 76 4.26 -9.03 1.49
CA ILE A 76 4.70 -7.63 1.35
C ILE A 76 5.36 -7.11 2.63
N SER A 77 4.97 -7.62 3.80
CA SER A 77 5.60 -7.28 5.08
C SER A 77 7.05 -7.75 5.13
N GLU A 78 7.35 -8.93 4.57
CA GLU A 78 8.73 -9.45 4.44
C GLU A 78 9.63 -8.53 3.60
N MET A 79 9.06 -7.76 2.68
CA MET A 79 9.79 -6.75 1.89
C MET A 79 9.98 -5.41 2.62
N GLY A 80 9.50 -5.28 3.87
CA GLY A 80 9.57 -4.03 4.64
C GLY A 80 8.40 -3.07 4.40
N VAL A 81 7.33 -3.50 3.74
CA VAL A 81 6.12 -2.68 3.58
C VAL A 81 5.41 -2.53 4.93
N SER A 82 5.11 -1.29 5.30
CA SER A 82 4.42 -0.96 6.55
C SER A 82 2.90 -0.95 6.36
N LEU A 83 2.21 -1.84 7.09
CA LEU A 83 0.75 -1.91 7.09
C LEU A 83 0.14 -0.88 8.03
N ILE A 84 -0.75 -0.04 7.51
CA ILE A 84 -1.71 0.75 8.29
C ILE A 84 -3.03 -0.04 8.29
N PRO A 85 -3.43 -0.62 9.44
CA PRO A 85 -4.49 -1.62 9.48
C PRO A 85 -5.86 -1.00 9.16
N PRO A 86 -6.76 -1.76 8.52
CA PRO A 86 -8.14 -1.31 8.34
C PRO A 86 -8.85 -1.17 9.68
N ILE A 87 -9.98 -0.50 9.65
CA ILE A 87 -10.85 -0.28 10.81
C ILE A 87 -12.19 -0.99 10.63
N THR A 88 -12.82 -1.31 11.77
CA THR A 88 -14.18 -1.84 11.81
C THR A 88 -15.18 -0.69 11.77
N LYS A 89 -15.95 -0.60 10.68
CA LYS A 89 -17.04 0.36 10.48
C LYS A 89 -18.12 -0.24 9.58
N THR A 90 -19.23 0.49 9.41
CA THR A 90 -20.19 0.18 8.34
C THR A 90 -19.53 0.37 6.99
N LEU A 91 -19.51 -0.68 6.19
CA LEU A 91 -18.90 -0.71 4.86
C LEU A 91 -19.86 -0.19 3.80
N ALA A 92 -19.35 0.07 2.60
CA ALA A 92 -20.15 0.54 1.47
C ALA A 92 -21.30 -0.42 1.07
N CYS A 93 -21.19 -1.71 1.40
CA CYS A 93 -22.25 -2.70 1.19
C CYS A 93 -23.34 -2.71 2.27
N GLY A 94 -23.18 -1.91 3.34
CA GLY A 94 -24.10 -1.88 4.49
C GLY A 94 -23.72 -2.81 5.63
N ASP A 95 -22.77 -3.74 5.42
CA ASP A 95 -22.28 -4.64 6.47
C ASP A 95 -21.43 -3.88 7.50
N TYR A 96 -21.57 -4.23 8.77
CA TYR A 96 -20.64 -3.79 9.81
C TYR A 96 -19.52 -4.81 9.98
N GLY A 97 -18.28 -4.40 9.73
CA GLY A 97 -17.16 -5.32 9.82
C GLY A 97 -15.81 -4.68 9.57
N ASN A 98 -14.75 -5.45 9.80
CA ASN A 98 -13.38 -5.01 9.55
C ASN A 98 -13.10 -4.96 8.04
N GLY A 99 -12.26 -4.04 7.59
CA GLY A 99 -11.86 -3.90 6.18
C GLY A 99 -12.06 -2.50 5.60
N ALA A 100 -12.64 -1.55 6.34
CA ALA A 100 -12.65 -0.15 5.93
C ALA A 100 -11.23 0.42 6.02
N MET A 101 -10.85 1.29 5.07
CA MET A 101 -9.57 1.99 5.15
C MET A 101 -9.49 2.79 6.46
N SER A 102 -8.29 2.90 7.04
CA SER A 102 -8.05 3.85 8.13
C SER A 102 -8.38 5.27 7.68
N GLU A 103 -8.73 6.13 8.63
CA GLU A 103 -9.02 7.54 8.32
C GLU A 103 -7.78 8.25 7.74
N PRO A 104 -7.94 9.17 6.77
CA PRO A 104 -6.82 9.91 6.19
C PRO A 104 -5.94 10.61 7.23
N SER A 105 -6.54 11.14 8.31
CA SER A 105 -5.80 11.77 9.41
C SER A 105 -4.92 10.77 10.18
N SER A 106 -5.40 9.54 10.38
CA SER A 106 -4.62 8.47 11.00
C SER A 106 -3.45 8.06 10.10
N ILE A 107 -3.69 7.96 8.78
CA ILE A 107 -2.64 7.68 7.79
C ILE A 107 -1.57 8.77 7.82
N ASP A 108 -1.95 10.05 7.71
CA ASP A 108 -1.03 11.20 7.78
C ASP A 108 -0.19 11.18 9.07
N THR A 109 -0.84 10.91 10.21
CA THR A 109 -0.17 10.85 11.52
C THR A 109 0.90 9.75 11.54
N THR A 110 0.57 8.53 11.07
CA THR A 110 1.51 7.41 11.00
C THR A 110 2.70 7.72 10.10
N LEU A 111 2.47 8.38 8.96
CA LEU A 111 3.52 8.75 8.03
C LEU A 111 4.48 9.76 8.65
N ARG A 112 3.94 10.85 9.23
CA ARG A 112 4.76 11.89 9.88
C ARG A 112 5.64 11.31 10.98
N PHE A 113 5.07 10.48 11.84
CA PHE A 113 5.83 9.84 12.92
C PHE A 113 6.95 8.93 12.39
N SER A 114 6.69 8.21 11.29
CA SER A 114 7.66 7.26 10.75
C SER A 114 8.79 7.94 9.94
N LEU A 115 8.47 9.06 9.30
CA LEU A 115 9.36 9.78 8.40
C LEU A 115 10.16 10.90 9.08
N ASP A 116 9.72 11.40 10.24
CA ASP A 116 10.42 12.47 10.95
C ASP A 116 11.55 11.92 11.83
N PRO A 117 12.83 12.23 11.54
CA PRO A 117 13.96 11.80 12.37
C PRO A 117 13.98 12.45 13.75
N SER A 118 13.31 13.59 13.94
CA SER A 118 13.29 14.33 15.21
C SER A 118 12.31 13.78 16.24
N ILE A 119 11.44 12.84 15.82
CA ILE A 119 10.43 12.19 16.65
C ILE A 119 10.89 10.79 17.14
N LYS A 120 12.07 10.32 16.70
CA LYS A 120 12.66 9.03 17.10
C LYS A 120 13.65 9.15 18.27
#